data_AF-A0A7V2JJY9-F1
#
_entry.id   AF-A0A7V2JJY9-F1
#
_cell.length_a   1.000
_cell.length_b   1.000
_cell.length_c   1.000
_cell.angle_alpha   90.00
_cell.angle_beta   90.00
_cell.angle_gamma   90.00
#
_symmetry.space_group_name_H-M   'P 1'
#
loop_
_entity.id
_entity.type
_entity.pdbx_description
1 polymer ?
#
loop_
_entity_poly.entity_id
_entity_poly.type
_entity_poly.pdbx_seq_one_letter_code
_entity_poly.pdbx_strand_id
1 'polypeptide(L)'
;MAWRGALLEEDKTLDELLEAFFRHRQHSLKPNSIVRYRIYERNLMEFMREAFPQVTHCRQVRKIYLEECLDHLAEAGQRNSTLNGQLRFLRALFNFAIKEGYLLTSPVKNINQRRDDKKAKPNKAWTPDQVDQILETLSPHWRQIHEFLYITGMRQGEIINMTWDAVKLVVEVM
;
A
#
# COMPACT_ATOMS: atom_id res chain seq x y z
N MET A 1 -8.04 -28.03 -20.19
CA MET A 1 -6.85 -27.17 -20.06
C MET A 1 -5.78 -27.96 -19.33
N ALA A 2 -4.62 -28.12 -19.98
CA ALA A 2 -3.59 -29.09 -19.60
C ALA A 2 -2.94 -28.72 -18.25
N TRP A 3 -2.91 -29.70 -17.34
CA TRP A 3 -2.02 -29.72 -16.19
C TRP A 3 -0.57 -29.77 -16.70
N ARG A 4 0.12 -28.62 -16.72
CA ARG A 4 1.58 -28.58 -16.84
C ARG A 4 2.16 -29.25 -15.60
N GLY A 5 2.78 -30.41 -15.78
CA GLY A 5 3.56 -31.06 -14.73
C GLY A 5 4.56 -30.06 -14.12
N ALA A 6 4.81 -30.22 -12.83
CA ALA A 6 5.52 -29.30 -11.94
C ALA A 6 6.98 -29.02 -12.34
N LEU A 7 7.18 -28.32 -13.44
CA LEU A 7 8.46 -27.70 -13.80
C LEU A 7 8.37 -26.24 -13.38
N LEU A 8 9.27 -25.85 -12.49
CA LEU A 8 9.47 -24.44 -12.19
C LEU A 8 9.97 -23.72 -13.45
N GLU A 9 9.44 -22.53 -13.69
CA GLU A 9 9.99 -21.58 -14.67
C GLU A 9 11.42 -21.18 -14.28
N GLU A 10 12.15 -20.49 -15.14
CA GLU A 10 13.53 -20.05 -14.87
C GLU A 10 13.66 -19.29 -13.51
N ASP A 11 14.72 -19.59 -12.75
CA ASP A 11 14.98 -18.88 -11.50
C ASP A 11 15.36 -17.43 -11.80
N LYS A 12 14.67 -16.49 -11.16
CA LYS A 12 14.89 -15.06 -11.38
C LYS A 12 15.75 -14.47 -10.28
N THR A 13 16.61 -13.55 -10.65
CA THR A 13 17.18 -12.60 -9.68
C THR A 13 16.08 -11.81 -8.99
N LEU A 14 16.37 -11.26 -7.81
CA LEU A 14 15.44 -10.39 -7.10
C LEU A 14 15.03 -9.17 -7.95
N ASP A 15 15.99 -8.54 -8.63
CA ASP A 15 15.75 -7.42 -9.54
C ASP A 15 14.81 -7.82 -10.70
N GLU A 16 15.05 -8.97 -11.35
CA GLU A 16 14.18 -9.46 -12.42
C GLU A 16 12.77 -9.83 -11.94
N LEU A 17 12.66 -10.40 -10.74
CA LEU A 17 11.37 -10.74 -10.15
C LEU A 17 10.56 -9.47 -9.86
N LEU A 18 11.19 -8.44 -9.30
CA LEU A 18 10.57 -7.15 -9.03
C LEU A 18 10.10 -6.48 -10.33
N GLU A 19 10.95 -6.47 -11.36
CA GLU A 19 10.60 -5.90 -12.65
C GLU A 19 9.42 -6.64 -13.30
N ALA A 20 9.43 -7.97 -13.28
CA ALA A 20 8.30 -8.78 -13.74
C ALA A 20 7.01 -8.49 -12.95
N PHE A 21 7.12 -8.34 -11.62
CA PHE A 21 5.99 -8.01 -10.76
C PHE A 21 5.40 -6.63 -11.07
N PHE A 22 6.24 -5.60 -11.21
CA PHE A 22 5.75 -4.26 -11.53
C PHE A 22 5.12 -4.20 -12.92
N ARG A 23 5.71 -4.88 -13.92
CA ARG A 23 5.13 -5.00 -15.26
C ARG A 23 3.76 -5.68 -15.24
N HIS A 24 3.63 -6.76 -14.48
CA HIS A 24 2.34 -7.45 -14.29
C HIS A 24 1.29 -6.55 -13.62
N ARG A 25 1.72 -5.70 -12.68
CA ARG A 25 0.81 -4.88 -11.85
C ARG A 25 0.55 -3.49 -12.42
N GLN A 26 1.28 -3.03 -13.44
CA GLN A 26 1.28 -1.65 -13.93
C GLN A 26 -0.12 -1.12 -14.30
N HIS A 27 -0.99 -1.97 -14.88
CA HIS A 27 -2.34 -1.59 -15.27
C HIS A 27 -3.38 -1.74 -14.15
N SER A 28 -3.02 -2.39 -13.05
CA SER A 28 -3.94 -2.71 -11.93
C SER A 28 -3.75 -1.83 -10.71
N LEU A 29 -2.57 -1.19 -10.57
CA LEU A 29 -2.24 -0.39 -9.40
C LEU A 29 -2.51 1.09 -9.66
N LYS A 30 -3.17 1.74 -8.69
CA LYS A 30 -3.26 3.19 -8.65
C LYS A 30 -1.85 3.80 -8.52
N PRO A 31 -1.59 5.01 -9.05
CA PRO A 31 -0.27 5.64 -8.98
C PRO A 31 0.34 5.69 -7.56
N ASN A 32 -0.45 6.08 -6.57
CA ASN A 32 0.00 6.11 -5.16
C ASN A 32 0.36 4.73 -4.59
N SER A 33 -0.21 3.65 -5.11
CA SER A 33 0.16 2.28 -4.73
C SER A 33 1.52 1.91 -5.30
N ILE A 34 1.83 2.34 -6.53
CA ILE A 34 3.14 2.13 -7.17
C ILE A 34 4.23 2.84 -6.39
N VAL A 35 4.02 4.12 -6.04
CA VAL A 35 4.99 4.90 -5.25
C VAL A 35 5.32 4.20 -3.93
N ARG A 36 4.29 3.71 -3.20
CA ARG A 36 4.53 2.95 -1.96
C ARG A 36 5.27 1.65 -2.20
N TYR A 37 4.93 0.91 -3.26
CA TYR A 37 5.61 -0.34 -3.58
C TYR A 37 7.07 -0.12 -3.95
N ARG A 38 7.42 0.98 -4.65
CA ARG A 38 8.80 1.35 -4.93
C ARG A 38 9.60 1.67 -3.66
N ILE A 39 8.97 2.30 -2.66
CA ILE A 39 9.60 2.46 -1.34
C ILE A 39 9.88 1.10 -0.69
N TYR A 40 8.93 0.17 -0.76
CA TYR A 40 9.09 -1.16 -0.17
C TYR A 40 10.13 -2.03 -0.90
N GLU A 41 10.17 -1.94 -2.23
CA GLU A 41 11.21 -2.51 -3.07
C GLU A 41 12.58 -2.00 -2.65
N ARG A 42 12.76 -0.68 -2.55
CA ARG A 42 14.03 -0.08 -2.15
C ARG A 42 14.49 -0.60 -0.79
N ASN A 43 13.61 -0.57 0.21
CA ASN A 43 13.91 -1.08 1.56
C ASN A 43 14.36 -2.55 1.53
N LEU A 44 13.69 -3.39 0.72
CA LEU A 44 14.07 -4.79 0.56
C LEU A 44 15.45 -4.91 -0.10
N MET A 45 15.66 -4.23 -1.22
CA MET A 45 16.87 -4.38 -2.04
C MET A 45 18.10 -3.80 -1.34
N GLU A 46 17.98 -2.66 -0.66
CA GLU A 46 19.07 -2.09 0.14
C GLU A 46 19.48 -3.07 1.24
N PHE A 47 18.53 -3.56 2.02
CA PHE A 47 18.80 -4.52 3.09
C PHE A 47 19.40 -5.84 2.56
N MET A 48 18.84 -6.42 1.49
CA MET A 48 19.36 -7.66 0.91
C MET A 48 20.78 -7.50 0.38
N ARG A 49 21.12 -6.35 -0.24
CA ARG A 49 22.48 -6.08 -0.75
C ARG A 49 23.49 -5.87 0.38
N GLU A 50 23.08 -5.26 1.48
CA GLU A 50 23.95 -4.99 2.63
C GLU A 50 24.15 -6.24 3.51
N ALA A 51 23.07 -6.88 3.93
CA ALA A 51 23.10 -8.00 4.88
C ALA A 51 23.33 -9.37 4.22
N PHE A 52 22.88 -9.55 2.97
CA PHE A 52 22.88 -10.84 2.28
C PHE A 52 23.32 -10.75 0.80
N PRO A 53 24.48 -10.16 0.49
CA PRO A 53 24.92 -9.92 -0.89
C PRO A 53 25.04 -11.18 -1.75
N GLN A 54 25.23 -12.35 -1.14
CA GLN A 54 25.26 -13.65 -1.80
C GLN A 54 23.88 -14.15 -2.26
N VAL A 55 22.79 -13.59 -1.74
CA VAL A 55 21.41 -13.97 -2.04
C VAL A 55 20.92 -13.10 -3.19
N THR A 56 21.11 -13.57 -4.41
CA THR A 56 20.77 -12.84 -5.64
C THR A 56 19.48 -13.32 -6.27
N HIS A 57 19.12 -14.59 -6.08
CA HIS A 57 17.97 -15.22 -6.73
C HIS A 57 16.79 -15.45 -5.80
N CYS A 58 15.58 -15.41 -6.36
CA CYS A 58 14.35 -15.52 -5.61
C CYS A 58 14.20 -16.86 -4.87
N ARG A 59 14.72 -17.97 -5.44
CA ARG A 59 14.74 -19.29 -4.78
C ARG A 59 15.69 -19.38 -3.59
N GLN A 60 16.66 -18.48 -3.49
CA GLN A 60 17.59 -18.43 -2.37
C GLN A 60 16.99 -17.69 -1.18
N VAL A 61 15.95 -16.88 -1.39
CA VAL A 61 15.33 -16.08 -0.33
C VAL A 61 14.66 -16.98 0.69
N ARG A 62 15.05 -16.83 1.96
CA ARG A 62 14.49 -17.55 3.09
C ARG A 62 13.66 -16.62 3.95
N LYS A 63 12.73 -17.22 4.70
CA LYS A 63 11.87 -16.53 5.67
C LYS A 63 12.67 -15.61 6.61
N ILE A 64 13.78 -16.12 7.15
CA ILE A 64 14.61 -15.40 8.12
C ILE A 64 15.13 -14.07 7.56
N TYR A 65 15.53 -14.00 6.28
CA TYR A 65 16.01 -12.76 5.68
C TYR A 65 14.92 -11.68 5.63
N LEU A 66 13.67 -12.10 5.42
CA LEU A 66 12.53 -11.19 5.37
C LEU A 66 12.08 -10.76 6.76
N GLU A 67 12.23 -11.61 7.78
CA GLU A 67 12.01 -11.26 9.18
C GLU A 67 13.07 -10.25 9.64
N GLU A 68 14.36 -10.51 9.36
CA GLU A 68 15.45 -9.59 9.69
C GLU A 68 15.31 -8.25 8.96
N CYS A 69 14.85 -8.23 7.71
CA CYS A 69 14.53 -6.98 7.01
C CYS A 69 13.45 -6.17 7.74
N LEU A 70 12.39 -6.85 8.22
CA LEU A 70 11.31 -6.20 8.96
C LEU A 70 11.74 -5.76 10.36
N ASP A 71 12.69 -6.45 10.99
CA ASP A 71 13.28 -6.07 12.28
C ASP A 71 14.22 -4.88 12.12
N HIS A 72 15.09 -4.89 11.11
CA HIS A 72 15.96 -3.76 10.76
C HIS A 72 15.16 -2.46 10.54
N LEU A 73 14.07 -2.54 9.77
CA LEU A 73 13.18 -1.39 9.58
C LEU A 73 12.49 -0.94 10.88
N ALA A 74 12.17 -1.88 11.78
CA ALA A 74 11.58 -1.56 13.08
C ALA A 74 12.58 -0.85 13.99
N GLU A 75 13.83 -1.32 14.02
CA GLU A 75 14.95 -0.70 14.75
C GLU A 75 15.27 0.70 14.24
N ALA A 76 15.09 0.93 12.93
CA ALA A 76 15.16 2.26 12.31
C ALA A 76 13.94 3.17 12.63
N GLY A 77 13.02 2.72 13.50
CA GLY A 77 11.90 3.53 13.99
C GLY A 77 10.66 3.56 13.09
N GLN A 78 10.54 2.63 12.12
CA GLN A 78 9.33 2.54 11.29
C GLN A 78 8.12 2.09 12.13
N ARG A 79 6.96 2.72 11.88
CA ARG A 79 5.68 2.37 12.54
C ARG A 79 5.22 0.96 12.15
N ASN A 80 4.52 0.24 13.03
CA ASN A 80 4.03 -1.11 12.68
C ASN A 80 3.07 -1.11 11.49
N SER A 81 2.28 -0.04 11.30
CA SER A 81 1.44 0.11 10.11
C SER A 81 2.25 0.16 8.80
N THR A 82 3.44 0.78 8.82
CA THR A 82 4.39 0.80 7.71
C THR A 82 5.02 -0.57 7.50
N LEU A 83 5.47 -1.23 8.58
CA LEU A 83 6.03 -2.58 8.53
C LEU A 83 5.02 -3.61 8.02
N ASN A 84 3.77 -3.49 8.43
CA ASN A 84 2.65 -4.29 7.91
C ASN A 84 2.40 -3.97 6.42
N GLY A 85 2.68 -2.75 5.96
CA GLY A 85 2.70 -2.37 4.55
C GLY A 85 3.80 -3.06 3.76
N GLN A 86 5.03 -3.05 4.29
CA GLN A 86 6.17 -3.78 3.75
C GLN A 86 5.83 -5.27 3.62
N LEU A 87 5.32 -5.90 4.69
CA LEU A 87 4.91 -7.30 4.68
C LEU A 87 3.80 -7.60 3.66
N ARG A 88 2.82 -6.70 3.49
CA ARG A 88 1.79 -6.86 2.44
C ARG A 88 2.40 -6.83 1.05
N PHE A 89 3.39 -5.98 0.81
CA PHE A 89 4.12 -5.95 -0.45
C PHE A 89 4.92 -7.24 -0.68
N LEU A 90 5.68 -7.70 0.31
CA LEU A 90 6.43 -8.97 0.22
C LEU A 90 5.50 -10.15 -0.08
N ARG A 91 4.34 -10.21 0.57
CA ARG A 91 3.29 -11.20 0.26
C ARG A 91 2.78 -11.09 -1.17
N ALA A 92 2.53 -9.89 -1.68
CA ALA A 92 2.10 -9.70 -3.06
C ALA A 92 3.18 -10.17 -4.06
N LEU A 93 4.45 -9.82 -3.82
CA LEU A 93 5.59 -10.19 -4.65
C LEU A 93 5.81 -11.70 -4.71
N PHE A 94 5.92 -12.37 -3.57
CA PHE A 94 6.20 -13.81 -3.54
C PHE A 94 4.99 -14.67 -3.88
N ASN A 95 3.75 -14.19 -3.68
CA ASN A 95 2.58 -14.88 -4.21
C ASN A 95 2.49 -14.76 -5.73
N PHE A 96 2.91 -13.64 -6.31
CA PHE A 96 3.07 -13.51 -7.76
C PHE A 96 4.12 -14.52 -8.25
N ALA A 97 5.28 -14.60 -7.59
CA ALA A 97 6.33 -15.56 -7.96
C ALA A 97 5.86 -17.03 -7.99
N ILE A 98 4.96 -17.42 -7.08
CA ILE A 98 4.36 -18.77 -7.07
C ILE A 98 3.37 -18.94 -8.22
N LYS A 99 2.51 -17.94 -8.46
CA LYS A 99 1.51 -18.00 -9.53
C LYS A 99 2.15 -18.11 -10.91
N GLU A 100 3.26 -17.43 -11.11
CA GLU A 100 4.05 -17.49 -12.34
C GLU A 100 5.00 -18.70 -12.40
N GLY A 101 5.02 -19.56 -11.37
CA GLY A 101 5.83 -20.78 -11.39
C GLY A 101 7.33 -20.59 -11.12
N TYR A 102 7.77 -19.42 -10.65
CA TYR A 102 9.18 -19.19 -10.25
C TYR A 102 9.52 -19.86 -8.91
N LEU A 103 8.53 -19.97 -8.01
CA LEU A 103 8.66 -20.58 -6.69
C LEU A 103 7.59 -21.65 -6.45
N LEU A 104 7.95 -22.71 -5.73
CA LEU A 104 6.99 -23.70 -5.23
C LEU A 104 6.30 -23.23 -3.94
N THR A 105 7.02 -22.50 -3.09
CA THR A 105 6.55 -22.08 -1.77
C THR A 105 6.94 -20.64 -1.48
N SER A 106 6.12 -19.97 -0.68
CA SER A 106 6.34 -18.56 -0.34
C SER A 106 7.30 -18.43 0.85
N PRO A 107 8.42 -17.69 0.75
CA PRO A 107 9.30 -17.44 1.89
C PRO A 107 8.64 -16.54 2.95
N VAL A 108 7.56 -15.83 2.62
CA VAL A 108 6.80 -15.02 3.59
C VAL A 108 5.71 -15.80 4.33
N LYS A 109 5.58 -17.10 4.07
CA LYS A 109 4.58 -17.94 4.73
C LYS A 109 4.84 -17.90 6.24
N ASN A 110 3.78 -17.68 7.03
CA ASN A 110 3.83 -17.62 8.49
C ASN A 110 4.71 -16.49 9.07
N ILE A 111 4.93 -15.40 8.34
CA ILE A 111 5.39 -14.13 8.94
C ILE A 111 4.14 -13.40 9.44
N ASN A 112 4.07 -13.12 10.74
CA ASN A 112 2.91 -12.49 11.37
C ASN A 112 2.94 -10.97 11.21
N GLN A 113 1.75 -10.36 11.15
CA GLN A 113 1.64 -8.92 11.23
C GLN A 113 2.01 -8.45 12.64
N ARG A 114 2.70 -7.31 12.72
CA ARG A 114 2.96 -6.66 14.00
C ARG A 114 1.64 -6.05 14.48
N ARG A 115 1.35 -6.18 15.78
CA ARG A 115 0.21 -5.50 16.39
C ARG A 115 0.44 -4.01 16.28
N ASP A 116 -0.57 -3.26 15.84
CA ASP A 116 -0.43 -1.81 15.80
C ASP A 116 -0.11 -1.29 17.21
N ASP A 117 1.03 -0.63 17.31
CA ASP A 117 1.72 -0.14 18.51
C ASP A 117 0.96 0.98 19.20
N LYS A 118 -0.14 1.44 18.60
CA LYS A 118 -1.11 2.34 19.22
C LYS A 118 -2.50 1.90 18.79
N LYS A 119 -3.47 1.94 19.73
CA LYS A 119 -4.82 2.35 19.35
C LYS A 119 -4.59 3.61 18.54
N ALA A 120 -4.73 3.56 17.21
CA ALA A 120 -4.75 4.78 16.41
C ALA A 120 -5.62 5.73 17.22
N LYS A 121 -5.07 6.88 17.67
CA LYS A 121 -5.90 7.84 18.42
C LYS A 121 -7.17 7.92 17.61
N PRO A 122 -8.33 7.49 18.13
CA PRO A 122 -9.52 7.42 17.32
C PRO A 122 -9.62 8.79 16.69
N ASN A 123 -9.74 8.85 15.36
CA ASN A 123 -9.92 10.12 14.68
C ASN A 123 -11.08 10.79 15.41
N LYS A 124 -10.76 11.77 16.25
CA LYS A 124 -11.74 12.35 17.14
C LYS A 124 -12.61 13.18 16.22
N ALA A 125 -13.85 12.74 16.03
CA ALA A 125 -14.82 13.52 15.30
C ALA A 125 -14.97 14.87 16.02
N TRP A 126 -15.01 15.93 15.24
CA TRP A 126 -15.36 17.25 15.74
C TRP A 126 -16.83 17.25 16.16
N THR A 127 -17.15 17.91 17.26
CA THR A 127 -18.55 18.19 17.62
C THR A 127 -19.11 19.28 16.69
N PRO A 128 -20.44 19.40 16.55
CA PRO A 128 -21.05 20.49 15.77
C PRO A 128 -20.48 21.87 16.16
N ASP A 129 -20.42 22.19 17.46
CA ASP A 129 -19.84 23.45 17.95
C ASP A 129 -18.38 23.66 17.53
N GLN A 130 -17.58 22.59 17.48
CA GLN A 130 -16.19 22.68 17.02
C GLN A 130 -16.10 22.89 15.51
N VAL A 131 -17.02 22.29 14.74
CA VAL A 131 -17.12 22.54 13.30
C VAL A 131 -17.48 23.99 13.05
N ASP A 132 -18.48 24.53 13.75
CA ASP A 132 -18.89 25.94 13.61
C ASP A 132 -17.73 26.89 13.92
N GLN A 133 -17.02 26.66 15.03
CA GLN A 133 -15.81 27.43 15.38
C GLN A 133 -14.74 27.36 14.29
N ILE A 134 -14.49 26.18 13.71
CA ILE A 134 -13.53 26.03 12.62
C ILE A 134 -13.99 26.84 11.40
N LEU A 135 -15.24 26.69 10.98
CA LEU A 135 -15.81 27.35 9.80
C LEU A 135 -15.78 28.88 9.91
N GLU A 136 -15.96 29.42 11.12
CA GLU A 136 -15.87 30.87 11.40
C GLU A 136 -14.44 31.42 11.21
N THR A 137 -13.41 30.61 11.39
CA THR A 137 -12.01 31.04 11.17
C THR A 137 -11.56 31.02 9.71
N LEU A 138 -12.34 30.39 8.82
CA LEU A 138 -11.97 30.22 7.42
C LEU A 138 -12.36 31.45 6.58
N SER A 139 -11.49 31.81 5.63
CA SER A 139 -11.86 32.78 4.59
C SER A 139 -13.10 32.32 3.81
N PRO A 140 -13.90 33.22 3.21
CA PRO A 140 -15.14 32.85 2.52
C PRO A 140 -15.00 31.72 1.49
N HIS A 141 -13.90 31.71 0.73
CA HIS A 141 -13.63 30.65 -0.26
C HIS A 141 -13.40 29.27 0.38
N TRP A 142 -12.61 29.22 1.45
CA TRP A 142 -12.35 27.98 2.19
C TRP A 142 -13.56 27.53 3.02
N ARG A 143 -14.38 28.46 3.50
CA ARG A 143 -15.59 28.12 4.26
C ARG A 143 -16.58 27.31 3.43
N GLN A 144 -16.89 27.77 2.21
CA GLN A 144 -17.85 27.10 1.32
C GLN A 144 -17.48 25.65 1.03
N ILE A 145 -16.20 25.37 0.76
CA ILE A 145 -15.75 24.00 0.43
C ILE A 145 -15.76 23.08 1.67
N HIS A 146 -15.47 23.61 2.86
CA HIS A 146 -15.51 22.86 4.12
C HIS A 146 -16.93 22.62 4.61
N GLU A 147 -17.84 23.57 4.43
CA GLU A 147 -19.28 23.38 4.66
C GLU A 147 -19.84 22.29 3.76
N PHE A 148 -19.50 22.32 2.46
CA PHE A 148 -19.91 21.27 1.52
C PHE A 148 -19.36 19.89 1.90
N LEU A 149 -18.08 19.81 2.31
CA LEU A 149 -17.47 18.59 2.88
C LEU A 149 -18.24 18.06 4.09
N TYR A 150 -18.57 18.95 5.03
CA TYR A 150 -19.25 18.59 6.27
C TYR A 150 -20.67 18.06 6.02
N ILE A 151 -21.43 18.73 5.14
CA ILE A 151 -22.81 18.36 4.83
C ILE A 151 -22.88 17.06 4.03
N THR A 152 -22.00 16.87 3.04
CA THR A 152 -22.07 15.73 2.11
C THR A 152 -21.30 14.50 2.60
N GLY A 153 -20.31 14.67 3.48
CA GLY A 153 -19.41 13.60 3.91
C GLY A 153 -18.51 13.05 2.79
N MET A 154 -18.40 13.74 1.66
CA MET A 154 -17.55 13.33 0.54
C MET A 154 -16.08 13.31 0.94
N ARG A 155 -15.29 12.46 0.28
CA ARG A 155 -13.83 12.48 0.46
C ARG A 155 -13.24 13.68 -0.27
N GLN A 156 -12.16 14.24 0.27
CA GLN A 156 -11.43 15.35 -0.36
C GLN A 156 -11.12 15.12 -1.84
N GLY A 157 -10.68 13.91 -2.21
CA GLY A 157 -10.40 13.56 -3.60
C GLY A 157 -11.63 13.50 -4.51
N GLU A 158 -12.82 13.26 -3.96
CA GLU A 158 -14.07 13.25 -4.72
C GLU A 158 -14.49 14.69 -5.05
N ILE A 159 -14.40 15.60 -4.08
CA ILE A 159 -14.74 17.02 -4.29
C ILE A 159 -13.76 17.72 -5.23
N ILE A 160 -12.45 17.47 -5.10
CA ILE A 160 -11.44 18.09 -5.97
C ILE A 160 -11.66 17.74 -7.45
N ASN A 161 -12.21 16.54 -7.74
CA ASN A 161 -12.45 16.07 -9.10
C ASN A 161 -13.93 16.19 -9.52
N MET A 162 -14.77 16.82 -8.71
CA MET A 162 -16.19 16.98 -9.01
C MET A 162 -16.37 18.00 -10.12
N THR A 163 -17.21 17.69 -11.10
CA THR A 163 -17.65 18.64 -12.12
C THR A 163 -19.16 18.82 -12.07
N TRP A 164 -19.68 19.84 -12.76
CA TRP A 164 -21.10 20.18 -12.74
C TRP A 164 -22.01 19.09 -13.33
N ASP A 165 -21.46 18.14 -14.10
CA ASP A 165 -22.21 16.99 -14.62
C ASP A 165 -22.75 16.04 -13.53
N ALA A 166 -22.08 16.01 -12.37
CA ALA A 166 -22.48 15.26 -11.18
C ALA A 166 -23.65 15.90 -10.43
N VAL A 167 -24.01 17.15 -10.73
CA VAL A 167 -25.11 17.87 -10.09
C VAL A 167 -26.35 17.81 -10.98
N LYS A 168 -27.37 17.06 -10.54
CA LYS A 168 -28.69 17.04 -11.18
C LYS A 168 -29.67 17.82 -10.31
N LEU A 169 -29.95 19.06 -10.71
CA LEU A 169 -30.98 19.86 -10.06
C LEU A 169 -32.34 19.29 -10.44
N VAL A 170 -33.07 18.79 -9.47
CA VAL A 170 -34.50 18.49 -9.63
C VAL A 170 -35.23 19.80 -9.40
N VAL A 171 -35.69 20.43 -10.48
CA VAL A 171 -36.53 21.63 -10.36
C VAL A 171 -37.95 21.13 -10.11
N GLU A 172 -38.45 21.28 -8.89
CA GLU A 172 -39.89 21.21 -8.66
C GLU A 172 -40.50 22.44 -9.33
N VAL A 173 -41.21 22.23 -10.43
CA VAL A 173 -42.03 23.26 -11.06
C VAL A 173 -43.25 23.44 -10.15
N MET A 174 -43.30 24.57 -9.44
CA MET A 174 -44.50 25.04 -8.75
C MET A 174 -45.52 25.59 -9.74
#